data_AF-A0A1I5FBY2-F1
#
_entry.id   AF-A0A1I5FBY2-F1
#
_cell.length_a   1.000
_cell.length_b   1.000
_cell.length_c   1.000
_cell.angle_alpha   90.00
_cell.angle_beta   90.00
_cell.angle_gamma   90.00
#
_symmetry.space_group_name_H-M   'P 1'
#
loop_
_entity.id
_entity.type
_entity.pdbx_description
1 polymer ?
#
loop_
_entity_poly.entity_id
_entity_poly.type
_entity_poly.pdbx_seq_one_letter_code
_entity_poly.pdbx_strand_id
1 'polypeptide(L)'
;MKKYINKIVAGCLFLSLACVAFIAHPVTAEAKVYNYDITQENFPAADYAARYADVKAAYGDDAAALYNHYKFFGVEEGRIVKITKDVLASQVNAETDNIAYKIFAIDVLGTIVTDDMTDAQKVKAVENWMKTNITYGSCGDTRSYHITGPMTNQPTMDEGYAETFEFFMDALGIQAITNSDLKSNKVEVDGVWYNVNIPAGVLY
;
A
#
# COMPACT_ATOMS: atom_id res chain seq x y z
N MET A 1 -63.66 -46.21 19.15
CA MET A 1 -63.07 -44.90 19.51
C MET A 1 -61.77 -45.12 20.28
N LYS A 2 -60.60 -44.97 19.61
CA LYS A 2 -59.29 -44.76 20.25
C LYS A 2 -58.37 -44.06 19.24
N LYS A 3 -58.24 -42.74 19.46
CA LYS A 3 -57.27 -41.71 19.03
C LYS A 3 -56.24 -42.00 17.92
N TYR A 4 -56.31 -41.15 16.90
CA TYR A 4 -55.27 -40.77 15.95
C TYR A 4 -54.06 -40.12 16.64
N ILE A 5 -52.84 -40.47 16.22
CA ILE A 5 -51.65 -39.61 16.33
C ILE A 5 -50.87 -39.74 15.01
N ASN A 6 -51.06 -38.77 14.11
CA ASN A 6 -50.21 -38.55 12.94
C ASN A 6 -48.87 -37.97 13.42
N LYS A 7 -47.77 -38.66 13.17
CA LYS A 7 -46.42 -38.10 13.33
C LYS A 7 -46.04 -37.36 12.05
N ILE A 8 -46.11 -36.03 12.10
CA ILE A 8 -45.51 -35.14 11.11
C ILE A 8 -44.00 -35.21 11.34
N VAL A 9 -43.25 -35.76 10.38
CA VAL A 9 -41.79 -35.64 10.35
C VAL A 9 -41.47 -34.45 9.43
N ALA A 10 -41.16 -33.31 10.05
CA ALA A 10 -40.56 -32.18 9.36
C ALA A 10 -39.10 -32.53 9.03
N GLY A 11 -38.81 -32.76 7.76
CA GLY A 11 -37.44 -32.94 7.27
C GLY A 11 -36.74 -31.59 7.17
N CYS A 12 -35.96 -31.22 8.19
CA CYS A 12 -35.03 -30.10 8.12
C CYS A 12 -33.75 -30.50 7.36
N LEU A 13 -33.48 -29.73 6.31
CA LEU A 13 -32.18 -29.24 5.81
C LEU A 13 -30.90 -29.92 6.35
N PHE A 14 -30.10 -30.46 5.42
CA PHE A 14 -28.64 -30.44 5.52
C PHE A 14 -28.06 -30.06 4.16
N LEU A 15 -27.94 -28.76 3.90
CA LEU A 15 -27.06 -28.24 2.86
C LEU A 15 -25.66 -28.18 3.51
N SER A 16 -24.81 -29.16 3.23
CA SER A 16 -23.44 -29.17 3.75
C SER A 16 -22.64 -28.06 3.08
N LEU A 17 -22.53 -26.92 3.75
CA LEU A 17 -21.54 -25.91 3.44
C LEU A 17 -20.17 -26.55 3.71
N ALA A 18 -19.45 -26.93 2.66
CA ALA A 18 -18.06 -27.34 2.78
C ALA A 18 -17.26 -26.08 3.17
N CYS A 19 -17.09 -25.87 4.47
CA CYS A 19 -16.13 -24.90 5.00
C CYS A 19 -14.72 -25.40 4.62
N VAL A 20 -14.19 -24.90 3.52
CA VAL A 20 -12.74 -24.92 3.30
C VAL A 20 -12.17 -23.98 4.35
N ALA A 21 -11.61 -24.55 5.41
CA ALA A 21 -10.84 -23.78 6.38
C ALA A 21 -9.59 -23.27 5.65
N PHE A 22 -9.66 -22.03 5.17
CA PHE A 22 -8.46 -21.30 4.80
C PHE A 22 -7.69 -21.11 6.11
N ILE A 23 -6.55 -21.78 6.25
CA ILE A 23 -5.65 -21.55 7.38
C ILE A 23 -5.06 -20.16 7.12
N ALA A 24 -5.72 -19.13 7.65
CA ALA A 24 -5.16 -17.80 7.71
C ALA A 24 -3.90 -17.90 8.57
N HIS A 25 -2.75 -17.80 7.93
CA HIS A 25 -1.53 -17.49 8.65
C HIS A 25 -1.74 -16.09 9.22
N PRO A 26 -1.55 -15.87 10.53
CA PRO A 26 -1.56 -14.51 11.07
C PRO A 26 -0.30 -13.84 10.54
N VAL A 27 -0.41 -13.20 9.38
CA VAL A 27 0.51 -12.14 9.01
C VAL A 27 0.09 -11.00 9.92
N THR A 28 0.82 -10.78 11.02
CA THR A 28 0.74 -9.52 11.74
C THR A 28 1.37 -8.47 10.84
N ALA A 29 0.65 -8.08 9.79
CA ALA A 29 1.02 -6.98 8.95
C ALA A 29 0.99 -5.73 9.85
N GLU A 30 2.12 -5.03 9.94
CA GLU A 30 2.17 -3.76 10.64
C GLU A 30 1.21 -2.80 9.93
N ALA A 31 0.15 -2.38 10.64
CA ALA A 31 -0.87 -1.51 10.09
C ALA A 31 -0.26 -0.14 9.75
N LYS A 32 -0.17 0.18 8.46
CA LYS A 32 0.28 1.49 8.00
C LYS A 32 -0.90 2.46 7.95
N VAL A 33 -0.83 3.51 8.76
CA VAL A 33 -1.82 4.59 8.76
C VAL A 33 -1.34 5.71 7.86
N TYR A 34 -2.07 5.95 6.77
CA TYR A 34 -1.81 7.05 5.86
C TYR A 34 -2.34 8.37 6.38
N ASN A 35 -1.51 9.41 6.37
CA ASN A 35 -1.95 10.78 6.62
C ASN A 35 -2.45 11.45 5.32
N TYR A 36 -3.43 10.82 4.67
CA TYR A 36 -4.12 11.32 3.46
C TYR A 36 -5.62 11.14 3.63
N ASP A 37 -6.44 12.09 3.14
CA ASP A 37 -7.89 11.92 3.07
C ASP A 37 -8.25 10.98 1.92
N ILE A 38 -8.33 9.71 2.26
CA ILE A 38 -8.80 8.65 1.37
C ILE A 38 -10.33 8.59 1.51
N THR A 39 -11.00 9.17 0.51
CA THR A 39 -12.45 9.21 0.40
C THR A 39 -12.92 8.09 -0.55
N GLN A 40 -14.22 7.85 -0.59
CA GLN A 40 -14.79 6.93 -1.57
C GLN A 40 -14.50 7.37 -3.02
N GLU A 41 -14.39 8.67 -3.27
CA GLU A 41 -14.21 9.24 -4.61
C GLU A 41 -12.80 9.04 -5.16
N ASN A 42 -11.78 9.13 -4.31
CA ASN A 42 -10.37 9.00 -4.71
C ASN A 42 -9.78 7.61 -4.42
N PHE A 43 -10.56 6.68 -3.85
CA PHE A 43 -10.10 5.35 -3.49
C PHE A 43 -9.77 4.51 -4.73
N PRO A 44 -8.55 3.94 -4.84
CA PRO A 44 -8.14 3.14 -5.99
C PRO A 44 -8.74 1.72 -5.95
N ALA A 45 -10.06 1.62 -6.13
CA ALA A 45 -10.82 0.39 -5.94
C ALA A 45 -10.34 -0.79 -6.80
N ALA A 46 -10.05 -0.54 -8.08
CA ALA A 46 -9.60 -1.59 -8.99
C ALA A 46 -8.24 -2.19 -8.58
N ASP A 47 -7.31 -1.33 -8.16
CA ASP A 47 -6.00 -1.75 -7.62
C ASP A 47 -6.17 -2.56 -6.32
N TYR A 48 -7.02 -2.06 -5.42
CA TYR A 48 -7.29 -2.73 -4.15
C TYR A 48 -7.89 -4.13 -4.36
N ALA A 49 -8.89 -4.26 -5.23
CA ALA A 49 -9.48 -5.56 -5.58
C ALA A 49 -8.48 -6.49 -6.28
N ALA A 50 -7.57 -5.94 -7.10
CA ALA A 50 -6.56 -6.74 -7.79
C ALA A 50 -5.53 -7.33 -6.80
N ARG A 51 -5.14 -6.59 -5.77
CA ARG A 51 -4.17 -7.04 -4.75
C ARG A 51 -4.78 -7.98 -3.71
N TYR A 52 -6.08 -7.85 -3.43
CA TYR A 52 -6.75 -8.58 -2.36
C TYR A 52 -7.85 -9.50 -2.90
N ALA A 53 -7.43 -10.70 -3.33
CA ALA A 53 -8.31 -11.66 -3.99
C ALA A 53 -9.50 -12.12 -3.13
N ASP A 54 -9.32 -12.21 -1.81
CA ASP A 54 -10.37 -12.56 -0.86
C ASP A 54 -11.42 -11.44 -0.71
N VAL A 55 -10.97 -10.19 -0.67
CA VAL A 55 -11.85 -9.01 -0.68
C VAL A 55 -12.60 -8.93 -2.02
N LYS A 56 -11.90 -9.14 -3.14
CA LYS A 56 -12.53 -9.19 -4.46
C LYS A 56 -13.56 -10.32 -4.57
N ALA A 57 -13.30 -11.49 -3.98
CA ALA A 57 -14.28 -12.58 -3.96
C ALA A 57 -15.54 -12.21 -3.17
N ALA A 58 -15.42 -11.39 -2.12
CA ALA A 58 -16.55 -10.97 -1.29
C ALA A 58 -17.37 -9.82 -1.90
N TYR A 59 -16.70 -8.82 -2.48
CA TYR A 59 -17.34 -7.56 -2.92
C TYR A 59 -17.32 -7.34 -4.44
N GLY A 60 -16.62 -8.18 -5.20
CA GLY A 60 -16.43 -7.99 -6.64
C GLY A 60 -15.66 -6.71 -6.94
N ASP A 61 -16.11 -5.98 -7.95
CA ASP A 61 -15.55 -4.69 -8.37
C ASP A 61 -16.42 -3.49 -7.90
N ASP A 62 -17.28 -3.68 -6.88
CA ASP A 62 -18.07 -2.59 -6.28
C ASP A 62 -17.16 -1.63 -5.51
N ALA A 63 -16.85 -0.50 -6.12
CA ALA A 63 -15.93 0.50 -5.56
C ALA A 63 -16.36 1.01 -4.18
N ALA A 64 -17.66 1.17 -3.93
CA ALA A 64 -18.16 1.64 -2.64
C ALA A 64 -18.00 0.58 -1.56
N ALA A 65 -18.28 -0.69 -1.89
CA ALA A 65 -18.10 -1.81 -0.98
C ALA A 65 -16.61 -2.05 -0.66
N LEU A 66 -15.73 -1.97 -1.66
CA LEU A 66 -14.27 -2.09 -1.50
C LEU A 66 -13.70 -0.97 -0.63
N TYR A 67 -14.15 0.28 -0.84
CA TYR A 67 -13.77 1.40 0.01
C TYR A 67 -14.23 1.19 1.47
N ASN A 68 -15.49 0.77 1.66
CA ASN A 68 -16.02 0.48 3.00
C ASN A 68 -15.23 -0.64 3.69
N HIS A 69 -14.83 -1.68 2.94
CA HIS A 69 -13.95 -2.71 3.47
C HIS A 69 -12.63 -2.13 3.98
N TYR A 70 -11.94 -1.34 3.16
CA TYR A 70 -10.69 -0.70 3.57
C TYR A 70 -10.86 0.16 4.82
N LYS A 71 -11.91 1.01 4.83
CA LYS A 71 -12.20 1.96 5.90
C LYS A 71 -12.48 1.29 7.24
N PHE A 72 -13.23 0.19 7.25
CA PHE A 72 -13.70 -0.44 8.50
C PHE A 72 -12.86 -1.64 8.95
N PHE A 73 -12.13 -2.29 8.03
CA PHE A 73 -11.41 -3.54 8.33
C PHE A 73 -9.99 -3.52 7.75
N GLY A 74 -9.82 -3.02 6.53
CA GLY A 74 -8.56 -3.16 5.79
C GLY A 74 -7.33 -2.65 6.53
N VAL A 75 -7.41 -1.50 7.22
CA VAL A 75 -6.28 -0.97 8.01
C VAL A 75 -5.90 -1.91 9.16
N GLU A 76 -6.88 -2.47 9.88
CA GLU A 76 -6.65 -3.42 10.97
C GLU A 76 -6.12 -4.76 10.47
N GLU A 77 -6.49 -5.15 9.26
CA GLU A 77 -5.95 -6.31 8.54
C GLU A 77 -4.55 -6.05 7.96
N GLY A 78 -4.02 -4.84 8.11
CA GLY A 78 -2.72 -4.42 7.58
C GLY A 78 -2.68 -4.23 6.06
N ARG A 79 -3.85 -4.08 5.41
CA ARG A 79 -3.97 -3.84 3.98
C ARG A 79 -3.72 -2.37 3.66
N ILE A 80 -2.76 -2.14 2.79
CA ILE A 80 -2.43 -0.81 2.26
C ILE A 80 -3.23 -0.46 1.00
N VAL A 81 -3.30 0.84 0.71
CA VAL A 81 -3.84 1.40 -0.54
C VAL A 81 -2.73 2.05 -1.35
N LYS A 82 -2.85 2.01 -2.67
CA LYS A 82 -1.95 2.73 -3.56
C LYS A 82 -2.20 4.23 -3.44
N ILE A 83 -1.15 5.02 -3.27
CA ILE A 83 -1.27 6.48 -3.22
C ILE A 83 -1.20 7.03 -4.65
N THR A 84 -2.36 7.46 -5.15
CA THR A 84 -2.52 7.99 -6.52
C THR A 84 -2.52 9.52 -6.52
N LYS A 85 -2.43 10.13 -7.71
CA LYS A 85 -2.60 11.58 -7.84
C LYS A 85 -3.97 12.06 -7.37
N ASP A 86 -5.02 11.25 -7.53
CA ASP A 86 -6.37 11.60 -7.06
C ASP A 86 -6.45 11.60 -5.52
N VAL A 87 -5.76 10.66 -4.86
CA VAL A 87 -5.62 10.65 -3.39
C VAL A 87 -4.87 11.90 -2.91
N LEU A 88 -3.85 12.34 -3.63
CA LEU A 88 -3.11 13.55 -3.29
C LEU A 88 -3.90 14.84 -3.61
N ALA A 89 -4.70 14.85 -4.68
CA ALA A 89 -5.46 16.01 -5.11
C ALA A 89 -6.60 16.39 -4.15
N SER A 90 -7.11 15.45 -3.35
CA SER A 90 -8.09 15.76 -2.29
C SER A 90 -7.47 16.55 -1.12
N GLN A 91 -6.13 16.57 -0.99
CA GLN A 91 -5.41 17.26 0.09
C GLN A 91 -5.09 18.73 -0.20
N VAL A 92 -5.44 19.26 -1.38
CA VAL A 92 -4.94 20.56 -1.88
C VAL A 92 -5.36 21.77 -1.02
N ASN A 93 -6.27 21.59 -0.06
CA ASN A 93 -6.69 22.63 0.90
C ASN A 93 -5.92 22.60 2.24
N ALA A 94 -5.04 21.61 2.46
CA ALA A 94 -4.08 21.59 3.56
C ALA A 94 -2.70 21.97 3.01
N GLU A 95 -2.04 22.93 3.66
CA GLU A 95 -0.75 23.52 3.27
C GLU A 95 0.29 22.53 2.72
N THR A 96 1.13 23.03 1.79
CA THR A 96 2.60 22.82 1.64
C THR A 96 3.08 22.25 0.30
N ASP A 97 4.21 22.80 -0.16
CA ASP A 97 4.93 22.45 -1.40
C ASP A 97 5.20 20.93 -1.57
N ASN A 98 5.11 20.13 -0.50
CA ASN A 98 5.37 18.69 -0.48
C ASN A 98 4.44 17.88 -1.42
N ILE A 99 3.15 18.25 -1.54
CA ILE A 99 2.20 17.52 -2.41
C ILE A 99 2.62 17.59 -3.89
N ALA A 100 3.08 18.76 -4.35
CA ALA A 100 3.52 18.92 -5.74
C ALA A 100 4.72 18.02 -6.06
N TYR A 101 5.66 17.88 -5.11
CA TYR A 101 6.81 16.98 -5.27
C TYR A 101 6.42 15.50 -5.21
N LYS A 102 5.40 15.13 -4.43
CA LYS A 102 4.82 13.78 -4.44
C LYS A 102 4.12 13.45 -5.77
N ILE A 103 3.40 14.41 -6.34
CA ILE A 103 2.82 14.26 -7.69
C ILE A 103 3.93 14.07 -8.73
N PHE A 104 4.99 14.88 -8.67
CA PHE A 104 6.15 14.73 -9.55
C PHE A 104 6.86 13.39 -9.36
N ALA A 105 6.96 12.88 -8.13
CA ALA A 105 7.48 11.54 -7.86
C ALA A 105 6.61 10.45 -8.52
N ILE A 106 5.28 10.58 -8.53
CA ILE A 106 4.42 9.66 -9.29
C ILE A 106 4.70 9.74 -10.80
N ASP A 107 4.97 10.93 -11.34
CA ASP A 107 5.38 11.08 -12.75
C ASP A 107 6.72 10.39 -13.03
N VAL A 108 7.71 10.54 -12.15
CA VAL A 108 8.98 9.83 -12.22
C VAL A 108 8.76 8.31 -12.21
N LEU A 109 7.90 7.80 -11.31
CA LEU A 109 7.57 6.37 -11.25
C LEU A 109 7.06 5.83 -12.59
N GLY A 110 6.18 6.58 -13.26
CA GLY A 110 5.66 6.22 -14.58
C GLY A 110 6.73 6.09 -15.68
N THR A 111 7.93 6.62 -15.46
CA THR A 111 9.07 6.47 -16.37
C THR A 111 9.98 5.28 -16.06
N ILE A 112 9.87 4.69 -14.87
CA ILE A 112 10.78 3.64 -14.39
C ILE A 112 10.12 2.29 -14.14
N VAL A 113 8.78 2.24 -14.03
CA VAL A 113 8.03 1.01 -13.87
C VAL A 113 6.95 0.84 -14.95
N THR A 114 6.54 -0.41 -15.17
CA THR A 114 5.40 -0.77 -16.01
C THR A 114 4.47 -1.74 -15.26
N ASP A 115 3.21 -1.85 -15.69
CA ASP A 115 2.20 -2.65 -14.99
C ASP A 115 2.48 -4.15 -15.02
N ASP A 116 3.27 -4.65 -15.99
CA ASP A 116 3.68 -6.05 -16.12
C ASP A 116 4.86 -6.43 -15.21
N MET A 117 5.49 -5.46 -14.54
CA MET A 117 6.56 -5.74 -13.59
C MET A 117 6.01 -6.38 -12.30
N THR A 118 6.74 -7.38 -11.79
CA THR A 118 6.55 -7.89 -10.42
C THR A 118 6.93 -6.84 -9.38
N ASP A 119 6.49 -7.01 -8.14
CA ASP A 119 6.86 -6.10 -7.04
C ASP A 119 8.37 -6.07 -6.83
N ALA A 120 9.05 -7.22 -6.92
CA ALA A 120 10.51 -7.30 -6.88
C ALA A 120 11.17 -6.47 -8.00
N GLN A 121 10.63 -6.53 -9.22
CA GLN A 121 11.14 -5.75 -10.35
C GLN A 121 10.91 -4.25 -10.16
N LYS A 122 9.75 -3.86 -9.65
CA LYS A 122 9.41 -2.45 -9.34
C LYS A 122 10.33 -1.89 -8.25
N VAL A 123 10.50 -2.62 -7.14
CA VAL A 123 11.44 -2.25 -6.06
C VAL A 123 12.85 -2.07 -6.60
N LYS A 124 13.31 -3.01 -7.44
CA LYS A 124 14.65 -2.93 -8.05
C LYS A 124 14.80 -1.74 -9.00
N ALA A 125 13.78 -1.44 -9.79
CA ALA A 125 13.77 -0.29 -10.68
C ALA A 125 13.86 1.03 -9.90
N VAL A 126 13.08 1.16 -8.82
CA VAL A 126 13.12 2.30 -7.89
C VAL A 126 14.49 2.44 -7.24
N GLU A 127 15.04 1.35 -6.67
CA GLU A 127 16.37 1.34 -6.06
C GLU A 127 17.42 1.86 -7.06
N ASN A 128 17.44 1.32 -8.27
CA ASN A 128 18.42 1.69 -9.30
C ASN A 128 18.26 3.16 -9.72
N TRP A 129 17.02 3.64 -9.90
CA TRP A 129 16.76 5.03 -10.25
C TRP A 129 17.23 5.98 -9.15
N MET A 130 16.90 5.69 -7.89
CA MET A 130 17.28 6.53 -6.74
C MET A 130 18.80 6.61 -6.59
N LYS A 131 19.51 5.48 -6.71
CA LYS A 131 20.99 5.45 -6.64
C LYS A 131 21.67 6.23 -7.76
N THR A 132 21.00 6.35 -8.90
CA THR A 132 21.55 7.02 -10.09
C THR A 132 21.24 8.52 -10.09
N ASN A 133 20.05 8.91 -9.63
CA ASN A 133 19.51 10.25 -9.84
C ASN A 133 19.48 11.12 -8.58
N ILE A 134 19.67 10.55 -7.40
CA ILE A 134 19.68 11.31 -6.15
C ILE A 134 21.13 11.46 -5.68
N THR A 135 21.52 12.68 -5.33
CA THR A 135 22.86 12.98 -4.80
C THR A 135 22.83 12.91 -3.29
N TYR A 136 23.76 12.16 -2.68
CA TYR A 136 23.93 12.17 -1.23
C TYR A 136 24.60 13.47 -0.75
N GLY A 137 24.03 14.10 0.28
CA GLY A 137 24.59 15.27 0.93
C GLY A 137 23.53 16.25 1.43
N SER A 138 23.93 17.30 2.13
CA SER A 138 22.99 18.35 2.55
C SER A 138 22.90 19.45 1.49
N CYS A 139 21.67 19.94 1.24
CA CYS A 139 21.42 21.17 0.47
C CYS A 139 21.42 22.43 1.36
N GLY A 140 21.81 22.32 2.63
CA GLY A 140 21.93 23.45 3.56
C GLY A 140 20.64 23.88 4.26
N ASP A 141 19.51 23.19 3.99
CA ASP A 141 18.22 23.44 4.63
C ASP A 141 17.39 22.16 4.81
N THR A 142 16.13 22.32 5.23
CA THR A 142 15.20 21.23 5.56
C THR A 142 14.89 20.31 4.39
N ARG A 143 15.05 20.74 3.14
CA ARG A 143 14.81 19.90 1.96
C ARG A 143 15.76 18.71 1.91
N SER A 144 16.90 18.79 2.60
CA SER A 144 17.84 17.66 2.74
C SER A 144 17.21 16.46 3.43
N TYR A 145 16.12 16.63 4.17
CA TYR A 145 15.49 15.57 4.97
C TYR A 145 14.13 15.13 4.40
N HIS A 146 13.76 15.63 3.23
CA HIS A 146 12.44 15.42 2.65
C HIS A 146 12.48 15.04 1.19
N ILE A 147 11.38 14.45 0.69
CA ILE A 147 11.20 14.13 -0.74
C ILE A 147 11.41 15.32 -1.68
N THR A 148 11.26 16.54 -1.15
CA THR A 148 11.50 17.79 -1.88
C THR A 148 12.94 17.91 -2.37
N GLY A 149 13.93 17.41 -1.63
CA GLY A 149 15.34 17.40 -2.05
C GLY A 149 15.54 16.55 -3.32
N PRO A 150 15.26 15.24 -3.26
CA PRO A 150 15.33 14.34 -4.41
C PRO A 150 14.53 14.83 -5.63
N MET A 151 13.31 15.32 -5.41
CA MET A 151 12.43 15.75 -6.50
C MET A 151 12.80 17.11 -7.11
N THR A 152 13.72 17.87 -6.51
CA THR A 152 14.25 19.13 -7.05
C THR A 152 15.72 19.05 -7.45
N ASN A 153 16.26 17.83 -7.59
CA ASN A 153 17.67 17.58 -7.91
C ASN A 153 18.64 18.27 -6.92
N GLN A 154 18.23 18.35 -5.65
CA GLN A 154 19.08 18.82 -4.56
C GLN A 154 19.71 17.62 -3.84
N PRO A 155 20.90 17.77 -3.24
CA PRO A 155 21.44 16.76 -2.35
C PRO A 155 20.47 16.44 -1.21
N THR A 156 20.43 15.18 -0.80
CA THR A 156 19.62 14.72 0.34
C THR A 156 20.41 13.85 1.32
N MET A 157 19.96 13.83 2.57
CA MET A 157 20.45 12.99 3.66
C MET A 157 19.62 11.69 3.73
N ASP A 158 20.00 10.79 4.64
CA ASP A 158 19.36 9.48 4.83
C ASP A 158 17.82 9.60 4.98
N GLU A 159 17.34 10.62 5.68
CA GLU A 159 15.90 10.86 5.90
C GLU A 159 15.14 11.14 4.61
N GLY A 160 15.71 11.96 3.71
CA GLY A 160 15.06 12.25 2.43
C GLY A 160 15.10 11.07 1.47
N TYR A 161 16.13 10.22 1.55
CA TYR A 161 16.12 8.91 0.87
C TYR A 161 15.00 8.02 1.40
N ALA A 162 14.87 7.90 2.72
CA ALA A 162 13.88 7.04 3.35
C ALA A 162 12.44 7.49 3.05
N GLU A 163 12.15 8.80 3.15
CA GLU A 163 10.83 9.35 2.80
C GLU A 163 10.50 9.11 1.33
N THR A 164 11.47 9.33 0.43
CA THR A 164 11.27 9.16 -1.01
C THR A 164 11.02 7.71 -1.40
N PHE A 165 11.80 6.78 -0.83
CA PHE A 165 11.63 5.36 -1.12
C PHE A 165 10.28 4.86 -0.61
N GLU A 166 9.91 5.19 0.63
CA GLU A 166 8.61 4.81 1.19
C GLU A 166 7.46 5.36 0.35
N PHE A 167 7.54 6.63 -0.06
CA PHE A 167 6.52 7.24 -0.92
C PHE A 167 6.41 6.52 -2.27
N PHE A 168 7.54 6.13 -2.88
CA PHE A 168 7.50 5.35 -4.11
C PHE A 168 6.81 3.99 -3.92
N MET A 169 7.06 3.30 -2.80
CA MET A 169 6.40 2.03 -2.51
C MET A 169 4.89 2.21 -2.29
N ASP A 170 4.50 3.26 -1.57
CA ASP A 170 3.09 3.64 -1.39
C ASP A 170 2.40 3.94 -2.72
N ALA A 171 3.05 4.66 -3.61
CA ALA A 171 2.55 4.96 -4.95
C ALA A 171 2.53 3.73 -5.88
N LEU A 172 3.24 2.65 -5.53
CA LEU A 172 3.22 1.36 -6.23
C LEU A 172 2.23 0.37 -5.60
N GLY A 173 1.72 0.63 -4.40
CA GLY A 173 0.90 -0.31 -3.63
C GLY A 173 1.71 -1.47 -3.02
N ILE A 174 3.00 -1.26 -2.81
CA ILE A 174 3.95 -2.23 -2.22
C ILE A 174 4.17 -1.86 -0.75
N GLN A 175 4.12 -2.85 0.15
CA GLN A 175 4.25 -2.56 1.58
C GLN A 175 5.69 -2.19 1.93
N ALA A 176 5.86 -1.00 2.50
CA ALA A 176 7.12 -0.53 3.02
C ALA A 176 6.90 0.35 4.26
N ILE A 177 7.91 0.34 5.14
CA ILE A 177 7.86 1.01 6.44
C ILE A 177 9.18 1.73 6.65
N THR A 178 9.13 3.00 7.03
CA THR A 178 10.29 3.73 7.54
C THR A 178 10.60 3.32 8.97
N ASN A 179 11.85 2.94 9.24
CA ASN A 179 12.30 2.56 10.58
C ASN A 179 12.22 3.74 11.55
N SER A 180 12.23 3.47 12.85
CA SER A 180 12.09 4.50 13.90
C SER A 180 13.18 5.56 13.89
N ASP A 181 14.32 5.30 13.26
CA ASP A 181 15.40 6.27 13.08
C ASP A 181 15.14 7.28 11.95
N LEU A 182 14.09 7.06 11.15
CA LEU A 182 13.68 7.83 9.97
C LEU A 182 14.69 7.79 8.80
N LYS A 183 15.71 6.93 8.86
CA LYS A 183 16.87 6.95 7.95
C LYS A 183 16.97 5.73 7.05
N SER A 184 16.13 4.74 7.29
CA SER A 184 16.14 3.49 6.56
C SER A 184 14.72 2.96 6.46
N ASN A 185 14.48 2.06 5.51
CA ASN A 185 13.18 1.42 5.34
C ASN A 185 13.29 -0.10 5.47
N LYS A 186 12.14 -0.74 5.55
CA LYS A 186 11.93 -2.13 5.17
C LYS A 186 10.92 -2.19 4.05
N VAL A 187 11.04 -3.16 3.16
CA VAL A 187 10.07 -3.42 2.08
C VAL A 187 9.68 -4.89 2.08
N GLU A 188 8.40 -5.17 1.91
CA GLU A 188 7.88 -6.51 1.73
C GLU A 188 7.86 -6.86 0.25
N VAL A 189 8.54 -7.94 -0.12
CA VAL A 189 8.54 -8.49 -1.47
C VAL A 189 8.26 -9.97 -1.36
N ASP A 190 7.21 -10.45 -2.04
CA ASP A 190 6.80 -11.86 -2.07
C ASP A 190 6.63 -12.47 -0.65
N GLY A 191 6.14 -11.69 0.31
CA GLY A 191 5.91 -12.11 1.70
C GLY A 191 7.16 -12.11 2.59
N VAL A 192 8.28 -11.58 2.10
CA VAL A 192 9.54 -11.47 2.85
C VAL A 192 9.92 -10.01 3.04
N TRP A 193 10.29 -9.65 4.27
CA TRP A 193 10.75 -8.31 4.61
C TRP A 193 12.25 -8.16 4.40
N TYR A 194 12.63 -7.15 3.62
CA TYR A 194 14.02 -6.80 3.32
C TYR A 194 14.37 -5.43 3.88
N ASN A 195 15.60 -5.29 4.39
CA ASN A 195 16.11 -3.99 4.83
C ASN A 195 16.55 -3.14 3.64
N VAL A 196 16.23 -1.85 3.69
CA VAL A 196 16.52 -0.88 2.64
C VAL A 196 17.32 0.27 3.24
N ASN A 197 18.49 0.53 2.66
CA ASN A 197 19.34 1.66 3.02
C ASN A 197 19.89 2.30 1.73
N ILE A 198 19.16 3.22 1.12
CA ILE A 198 19.61 3.91 -0.09
C ILE A 198 20.50 5.10 0.34
N PRO A 199 21.71 5.29 -0.22
CA PRO A 199 22.20 4.74 -1.50
C PRO A 199 22.94 3.39 -1.42
N ALA A 200 23.17 2.80 -0.25
CA ALA A 200 23.86 1.51 -0.13
C ALA A 200 23.13 0.38 -0.89
N GLY A 201 21.80 0.34 -0.84
CA GLY A 201 20.92 -0.54 -1.62
C GLY A 201 19.88 -1.27 -0.76
N VAL A 202 19.21 -2.23 -1.39
CA VAL A 202 18.32 -3.20 -0.73
C VAL A 202 19.11 -4.47 -0.39
N LEU A 203 19.02 -4.91 0.87
CA LEU A 203 19.68 -6.12 1.36
C LEU A 203 18.74 -7.33 1.17
N TYR A 204 18.75 -7.87 -0.05
CA TYR A 204 18.07 -9.12 -0.42
C TYR A 204 18.69 -10.36 0.22
#